data_AF-A0A1G2CKM3-F1
#
_entry.id   AF-A0A1G2CKM3-F1
#
_cell.length_a   1.000
_cell.length_b   1.000
_cell.length_c   1.000
_cell.angle_alpha   90.00
_cell.angle_beta   90.00
_cell.angle_gamma   90.00
#
_symmetry.space_group_name_H-M   'P 1'
#
loop_
_entity.id
_entity.type
_entity.pdbx_description
1 polymer ?
#
loop_
_entity_poly.entity_id
_entity_poly.type
_entity_poly.pdbx_seq_one_letter_code
_entity_poly.pdbx_strand_id
1 'polypeptide(L)'
;MMIQTLRSFRIGPFAVFDFAISYIAVYFLAPLLSRLFSYVGISVTRAQWLWLTLPISILAHLLSGAKTPFTMMVLDPHLNSLGSIFAKLVIVGMLYMGIFRG
;
A
#
# COMPACT_ATOMS: atom_id res chain seq x y z
N MET A 1 13.39 16.45 14.89
CA MET A 1 13.36 17.50 13.85
C MET A 1 13.40 16.93 12.43
N MET A 2 14.45 16.21 12.01
CA MET A 2 14.62 15.79 10.60
C MET A 2 13.44 14.97 10.01
N ILE A 3 12.94 13.95 10.71
CA ILE A 3 11.82 13.14 10.22
C ILE A 3 10.51 13.93 10.08
N GLN A 4 10.29 14.91 10.96
CA GLN A 4 9.11 15.78 10.89
C GLN A 4 9.18 16.68 9.65
N THR A 5 10.37 17.16 9.30
CA THR A 5 10.61 17.89 8.05
C THR A 5 10.38 17.02 6.81
N LEU A 6 10.78 15.74 6.82
CA LEU A 6 10.50 14.85 5.69
C LEU A 6 9.00 14.57 5.53
N ARG A 7 8.28 14.44 6.65
CA ARG A 7 6.82 14.20 6.65
C ARG A 7 5.98 15.47 6.45
N SER A 8 6.59 16.66 6.43
CA SER A 8 5.85 17.92 6.20
C SER A 8 5.40 18.11 4.75
N PHE A 9 6.04 17.42 3.79
CA PHE A 9 5.59 17.39 2.41
C PHE A 9 4.39 16.44 2.27
N ARG A 10 3.21 16.98 1.98
CA ARG A 10 1.94 16.25 2.00
C ARG A 10 1.09 16.55 0.78
N ILE A 11 0.30 15.56 0.37
CA ILE A 11 -0.81 15.71 -0.57
C ILE A 11 -2.08 15.38 0.21
N GLY A 12 -2.88 16.40 0.51
CA GLY A 12 -3.99 16.27 1.45
C GLY A 12 -3.49 15.76 2.82
N PRO A 13 -4.09 14.69 3.39
CA PRO A 13 -3.65 14.15 4.68
C PRO A 13 -2.41 13.23 4.58
N PHE A 14 -1.91 12.94 3.37
CA PHE A 14 -0.90 11.91 3.14
C PHE A 14 0.50 12.51 3.04
N ALA A 15 1.45 12.01 3.84
CA ALA A 15 2.85 12.38 3.71
C ALA A 15 3.48 11.65 2.51
N VAL A 16 4.11 12.41 1.60
CA VAL A 16 4.77 11.84 0.41
C VAL A 16 5.93 10.94 0.81
N PHE A 17 6.64 11.30 1.89
CA PHE A 17 7.71 10.49 2.45
C PHE A 17 7.25 9.09 2.86
N ASP A 18 6.12 8.98 3.59
CA ASP A 18 5.58 7.70 4.06
C ASP A 18 5.19 6.80 2.87
N PHE A 19 4.65 7.40 1.81
CA PHE A 19 4.35 6.70 0.57
C PHE A 19 5.63 6.17 -0.10
N ALA A 20 6.62 7.05 -0.32
CA ALA A 20 7.86 6.69 -1.00
C ALA A 20 8.64 5.60 -0.25
N ILE A 21 8.78 5.74 1.07
CA ILE A 21 9.55 4.78 1.87
C ILE A 21 8.90 3.39 1.87
N SER A 22 7.57 3.32 1.82
CA SER A 22 6.85 2.04 1.74
C SER A 22 7.19 1.29 0.45
N TYR A 23 7.23 1.98 -0.70
CA TYR A 23 7.61 1.38 -1.98
C TYR A 23 9.08 0.98 -2.03
N ILE A 24 9.97 1.81 -1.48
CA ILE A 24 11.41 1.50 -1.39
C ILE A 24 11.61 0.24 -0.54
N ALA A 25 10.95 0.17 0.63
CA ALA A 25 11.02 -1.00 1.50
C ALA A 25 10.54 -2.26 0.78
N VAL A 26 9.38 -2.22 0.12
CA VAL A 26 8.85 -3.36 -0.63
C VAL A 26 9.75 -3.75 -1.81
N TYR A 27 10.35 -2.79 -2.52
CA TYR A 27 11.29 -3.06 -3.60
C TYR A 27 12.47 -3.93 -3.14
N PHE A 28 13.05 -3.59 -1.98
CA PHE A 28 14.17 -4.35 -1.39
C PHE A 28 13.73 -5.68 -0.77
N LEU A 29 12.52 -5.75 -0.21
CA LEU A 29 11.96 -6.98 0.36
C LEU A 29 11.47 -7.96 -0.71
N ALA A 30 11.11 -7.48 -1.90
CA ALA A 30 10.49 -8.29 -2.95
C ALA A 30 11.25 -9.58 -3.31
N PRO A 31 12.59 -9.59 -3.47
CA PRO A 31 13.31 -10.85 -3.76
C PRO A 31 13.15 -11.89 -2.65
N LEU A 32 13.15 -11.45 -1.39
CA LEU A 32 12.94 -12.33 -0.24
C LEU A 32 11.50 -12.85 -0.22
N LEU A 33 10.51 -11.96 -0.40
CA LEU A 33 9.11 -12.33 -0.44
C LEU A 33 8.79 -13.28 -1.59
N SER A 34 9.31 -13.03 -2.79
CA SER A 34 9.19 -13.94 -3.94
C SER A 34 9.77 -15.32 -3.64
N ARG A 35 10.93 -15.38 -2.98
CA ARG A 35 11.54 -16.66 -2.57
C ARG A 35 10.66 -17.38 -1.53
N LEU A 36 10.13 -16.67 -0.55
CA LEU A 36 9.24 -17.26 0.46
C LEU A 36 7.97 -17.83 -0.17
N PHE A 37 7.33 -17.09 -1.09
CA PHE A 37 6.11 -17.53 -1.75
C PHE A 37 6.37 -18.69 -2.73
N SER A 38 7.59 -18.80 -3.27
CA SER A 38 7.95 -19.94 -4.11
C SER A 38 7.91 -21.28 -3.38
N TYR A 39 8.10 -21.31 -2.05
CA TYR A 39 7.97 -22.55 -1.25
C TYR A 39 6.54 -23.09 -1.19
N VAL A 40 5.53 -22.24 -1.39
CA VAL A 40 4.12 -22.65 -1.46
C VAL A 40 3.61 -22.74 -2.90
N GLY A 41 4.52 -22.76 -3.89
CA GLY A 41 4.20 -22.88 -5.31
C GLY A 41 3.69 -21.60 -5.97
N ILE A 42 3.79 -20.45 -5.29
CA ILE A 42 3.33 -19.16 -5.83
C ILE A 42 4.54 -18.36 -6.32
N SER A 43 4.60 -18.10 -7.63
CA SER A 43 5.61 -17.20 -8.21
C SER A 43 5.06 -15.79 -8.31
N VAL A 44 5.60 -14.87 -7.52
CA VAL A 44 5.22 -13.44 -7.53
C VAL A 44 6.42 -12.62 -8.01
N THR A 45 6.23 -11.79 -9.04
CA THR A 45 7.29 -10.91 -9.56
C THR A 45 7.49 -9.68 -8.69
N ARG A 46 8.63 -8.99 -8.87
CA ARG A 46 8.89 -7.72 -8.18
C ARG A 46 7.83 -6.66 -8.51
N ALA A 47 7.36 -6.62 -9.76
CA ALA A 47 6.33 -5.67 -10.19
C ALA A 47 5.01 -5.93 -9.45
N GLN A 48 4.61 -7.20 -9.30
CA GLN A 48 3.42 -7.57 -8.53
C GLN A 48 3.53 -7.13 -7.07
N TRP A 49 4.68 -7.34 -6.41
CA TRP A 49 4.90 -6.86 -5.05
C TRP A 49 4.74 -5.34 -4.92
N LEU A 50 5.28 -4.58 -5.87
CA LEU A 50 5.15 -3.13 -5.89
C LEU A 50 3.68 -2.69 -6.04
N TRP A 51 2.91 -3.35 -6.90
CA TRP A 51 1.46 -3.12 -7.02
C TRP A 51 0.72 -3.43 -5.72
N LEU A 52 1.16 -4.46 -4.97
CA LEU A 52 0.55 -4.84 -3.71
C LEU A 52 0.97 -3.98 -2.50
N THR A 53 1.89 -3.02 -2.66
CA THR A 53 2.41 -2.19 -1.56
C THR A 53 1.30 -1.52 -0.74
N LEU A 54 0.40 -0.77 -1.38
CA LEU A 54 -0.70 -0.10 -0.67
C LEU A 54 -1.75 -1.07 -0.12
N PRO A 55 -2.22 -2.09 -0.87
CA PRO A 55 -3.07 -3.13 -0.31
C PRO A 55 -2.49 -3.80 0.94
N ILE A 56 -1.22 -4.21 0.90
CA ILE A 56 -0.51 -4.81 2.05
C ILE A 56 -0.41 -3.80 3.20
N SER A 57 -0.16 -2.52 2.91
CA SER A 57 -0.10 -1.49 3.95
C SER A 57 -1.46 -1.29 4.65
N ILE A 58 -2.57 -1.34 3.91
CA ILE A 58 -3.92 -1.30 4.50
C ILE A 58 -4.14 -2.51 5.40
N LEU A 59 -3.78 -3.71 4.94
CA LEU A 59 -3.87 -4.93 5.74
C LEU A 59 -3.00 -4.83 7.01
N ALA A 60 -1.77 -4.32 6.91
CA ALA A 60 -0.89 -4.12 8.06
C ALA A 60 -1.48 -3.12 9.08
N HIS A 61 -2.08 -2.02 8.62
CA HIS A 61 -2.79 -1.09 9.50
C HIS A 61 -3.99 -1.75 10.18
N LEU A 62 -4.77 -2.55 9.45
CA LEU A 62 -5.89 -3.30 10.01
C LEU A 62 -5.44 -4.26 11.11
N LEU A 63 -4.42 -5.07 10.84
CA LEU A 63 -3.88 -6.06 11.77
C LEU A 63 -3.25 -5.42 13.02
N SER A 64 -2.69 -4.21 12.89
CA SER A 64 -2.15 -3.44 14.02
C SER A 64 -3.19 -2.58 14.75
N GLY A 65 -4.44 -2.55 14.28
CA GLY A 65 -5.48 -1.66 14.82
C GLY A 65 -5.25 -0.17 14.52
N ALA A 66 -4.30 0.16 13.65
CA ALA A 66 -3.97 1.53 13.27
C ALA A 66 -5.04 2.11 12.33
N LYS A 67 -5.64 3.24 12.73
CA LYS A 67 -6.58 3.99 11.89
C LYS A 67 -5.88 5.16 11.21
N THR A 68 -5.42 4.96 9.98
CA THR A 68 -4.86 6.04 9.16
C THR A 68 -5.93 6.68 8.28
N PRO A 69 -5.79 7.96 7.88
CA PRO A 69 -6.72 8.59 6.95
C PRO A 69 -6.93 7.79 5.66
N PHE A 70 -5.88 7.16 5.12
CA PHE A 70 -5.98 6.36 3.90
C PHE A 70 -6.76 5.07 4.13
N THR A 71 -6.45 4.34 5.22
CA THR A 71 -7.18 3.14 5.61
C THR A 71 -8.67 3.42 5.80
N MET A 72 -9.01 4.54 6.46
CA MET A 72 -10.42 4.95 6.65
C MET A 72 -11.10 5.34 5.33
N MET A 73 -10.40 6.01 4.41
CA MET A 73 -10.92 6.30 3.07
C MET A 73 -11.27 5.04 2.27
N VAL A 74 -10.56 3.93 2.48
CA VAL A 74 -10.82 2.69 1.75
C VAL A 74 -11.88 1.83 2.44
N LEU A 75 -11.86 1.74 3.77
CA LEU A 75 -12.64 0.76 4.52
C LEU A 75 -13.98 1.28 5.06
N ASP A 76 -14.15 2.59 5.21
CA ASP A 76 -15.43 3.14 5.67
C ASP A 76 -16.48 3.00 4.55
N PRO A 77 -17.54 2.18 4.75
CA PRO A 77 -18.57 1.97 3.75
C PRO A 77 -19.53 3.17 3.64
N HIS A 78 -19.62 4.01 4.67
CA HIS A 78 -20.49 5.19 4.71
C HIS A 78 -19.80 6.44 4.16
N LEU A 79 -18.47 6.43 4.06
CA LEU A 79 -17.70 7.52 3.48
C LEU A 79 -17.74 7.48 1.94
N ASN A 80 -18.59 8.33 1.35
CA ASN A 80 -18.80 8.43 -0.10
C ASN A 80 -18.28 9.74 -0.70
N SER A 81 -17.17 10.28 -0.18
CA SER A 81 -16.49 11.42 -0.79
C SER A 81 -15.77 11.01 -2.08
N LEU A 82 -15.56 11.96 -3.01
CA LEU A 82 -14.79 11.71 -4.24
C LEU A 82 -13.41 11.10 -3.95
N GLY A 83 -12.74 11.53 -2.88
CA GLY A 83 -11.46 10.98 -2.44
C GLY A 83 -11.53 9.52 -1.97
N SER A 84 -12.60 9.15 -1.25
CA SER A 84 -12.86 7.77 -0.82
C SER A 84 -13.11 6.85 -2.02
N ILE A 85 -13.96 7.28 -2.96
CA ILE A 85 -14.24 6.52 -4.20
C ILE A 85 -12.95 6.32 -5.00
N PHE A 86 -12.17 7.39 -5.18
CA PHE A 86 -10.89 7.31 -5.89
C PHE A 86 -9.91 6.37 -5.17
N ALA A 87 -9.77 6.45 -3.85
CA ALA A 87 -8.91 5.55 -3.09
C ALA A 87 -9.33 4.09 -3.24
N LYS A 88 -10.64 3.78 -3.17
CA LYS A 88 -11.18 2.44 -3.39
C LYS A 88 -10.86 1.93 -4.80
N LEU A 89 -11.09 2.74 -5.83
CA LEU A 89 -10.78 2.38 -7.22
C LEU A 89 -9.28 2.12 -7.44
N VAL A 90 -8.42 2.97 -6.89
CA VAL A 90 -6.97 2.78 -6.93
C VAL A 90 -6.59 1.45 -6.27
N ILE A 91 -7.09 1.16 -5.08
CA ILE A 91 -6.78 -0.10 -4.38
C ILE A 91 -7.28 -1.33 -5.14
N VAL A 92 -8.50 -1.28 -5.72
CA VAL A 92 -9.02 -2.37 -6.55
C VAL A 92 -8.16 -2.58 -7.79
N GLY A 93 -7.78 -1.49 -8.48
CA GLY A 93 -6.88 -1.56 -9.63
C GLY A 93 -5.51 -2.13 -9.27
N MET A 94 -4.95 -1.71 -8.13
CA MET A 94 -3.67 -2.21 -7.62
C MET A 94 -3.73 -3.69 -7.23
N LEU A 95 -4.81 -4.14 -6.60
CA LEU A 95 -5.05 -5.56 -6.31
C LEU A 95 -5.14 -6.36 -7.61
N TYR A 96 -5.90 -5.87 -8.60
CA TYR A 96 -6.02 -6.53 -9.90
C TYR A 96 -4.65 -6.67 -10.59
N MET A 97 -3.88 -5.59 -10.65
CA MET A 97 -2.53 -5.63 -11.23
C MET A 97 -1.62 -6.58 -10.44
N GLY A 98 -1.57 -6.45 -9.11
CA GLY A 98 -0.72 -7.27 -8.26
C GLY A 98 -1.01 -8.78 -8.35
N ILE A 99 -2.27 -9.17 -8.44
CA ILE A 99 -2.68 -10.59 -8.45
C ILE A 99 -2.65 -11.18 -9.86
N PHE A 100 -3.15 -10.46 -10.87
CA PHE A 100 -3.40 -11.02 -12.20
C PHE A 100 -2.42 -10.54 -13.28
N ARG A 101 -1.65 -9.47 -13.04
CA ARG A 101 -0.76 -8.88 -14.04
C ARG A 101 0.56 -8.38 -13.46
N GLY A 102 1.58 -9.23 -13.51
CA GLY A 102 2.96 -8.76 -13.47
C GLY A 102 3.98 -9.85 -13.76
#